data_AF-A0A0G2GKX5-F1
#
_entry.id   AF-A0A0G2GKX5-F1
#
_cell.length_a   1.000
_cell.length_b   1.000
_cell.length_c   1.000
_cell.angle_alpha   90.00
_cell.angle_beta   90.00
_cell.angle_gamma   90.00
#
_symmetry.space_group_name_H-M   'P 1'
#
loop_
_entity.id
_entity.type
_entity.pdbx_description
1 polymer ?
#
loop_
_entity_poly.entity_id
_entity_poly.type
_entity_poly.pdbx_seq_one_letter_code
_entity_poly.pdbx_strand_id
1 'polypeptide(L)'
;MLSNLLKSCLSYISLSVILNAISLLAVSLITSVAHVRLRERSHSTRPPRGFVKLGLGGPSNLEDENDPKYRSWQTSNEQANGNVKALYIHPIKSCAAVELDEAGVCPSGLVWDREFSFAELLIPETRPDASEEEKQPVWRFRTQRTPGYENLALVRPELWFPRHKIGASPDEKSRAVMIVKYPLVFTGPLQRIYQLLQSAFLLPRERSFSVPLDTPEKEQFATKDVVIWKDTPRWFDYGQYLPSDLASFVGAENPFSLFRTDPSRYREVFRCAPRKEQLGYQPVVGFQDAYPLHLLSVASVQDIGEKVKHAIPNFTARRFRANLIVVGGKEYDEDDWKRIQIGEVEYYCACHTVRCKLPNVDPDTAVRDRFEPDRTLKKFRRIDAGDPTNACLGMQLVPVQQHGKIRVGDDVRVLERGEHLYIKQ
;
A
#
# COMPACT_ATOMS: atom_id res chain seq x y z
N MET A 1 -22.67 55.27 -1.55
CA MET A 1 -23.89 55.11 -2.37
C MET A 1 -24.39 53.65 -2.40
N LEU A 2 -23.57 52.65 -2.75
CA LEU A 2 -23.98 51.21 -2.70
C LEU A 2 -24.44 50.71 -1.32
N SER A 3 -23.81 51.14 -0.23
CA SER A 3 -24.17 50.73 1.14
C SER A 3 -25.59 51.15 1.56
N ASN A 4 -26.04 52.33 1.13
CA ASN A 4 -27.38 52.83 1.45
C ASN A 4 -28.48 52.16 0.60
N LEU A 5 -28.15 51.77 -0.65
CA LEU A 5 -29.02 50.97 -1.51
C LEU A 5 -29.22 49.55 -0.96
N LEU A 6 -28.15 48.89 -0.50
CA LEU A 6 -28.24 47.58 0.15
C LEU A 6 -29.07 47.60 1.44
N LYS A 7 -28.89 48.62 2.29
CA LYS A 7 -29.69 48.81 3.51
C LYS A 7 -31.17 49.07 3.22
N SER A 8 -31.47 49.84 2.16
CA SER A 8 -32.85 50.08 1.73
C SER A 8 -33.48 48.84 1.07
N CYS A 9 -32.74 47.99 0.37
CA CYS A 9 -33.29 46.74 -0.17
C CYS A 9 -33.56 45.71 0.92
N LEU A 10 -32.69 45.63 1.94
CA LEU A 10 -32.85 44.69 3.07
C LEU A 10 -34.05 45.06 3.97
N SER A 11 -34.45 46.32 4.04
CA SER A 11 -35.63 46.77 4.80
C SER A 11 -36.98 46.39 4.17
N TYR A 12 -37.01 45.90 2.92
CA TYR A 12 -38.22 45.44 2.22
C TYR A 12 -38.36 43.91 2.17
N ILE A 13 -37.37 43.16 2.65
CA ILE A 13 -37.47 41.70 2.71
C ILE A 13 -38.24 41.35 3.98
N SER A 14 -39.50 40.95 3.84
CA SER A 14 -40.29 40.49 4.98
C SER A 14 -39.63 39.26 5.63
N LEU A 15 -39.76 39.13 6.95
CA LEU A 15 -39.29 37.95 7.69
C LEU A 15 -39.81 36.65 7.07
N SER A 16 -41.02 36.66 6.50
CA SER A 16 -41.60 35.52 5.78
C SER A 16 -40.83 35.12 4.52
N VAL A 17 -40.31 36.07 3.74
CA VAL A 17 -39.47 35.78 2.56
C VAL A 17 -38.14 35.16 2.99
N ILE A 18 -37.52 35.67 4.05
CA ILE A 18 -36.29 35.10 4.60
C ILE A 18 -36.53 33.67 5.10
N LEU A 19 -37.58 33.45 5.90
CA LEU A 19 -37.93 32.12 6.41
C LEU A 19 -38.23 31.12 5.29
N ASN A 20 -38.99 31.52 4.26
CA ASN A 20 -39.27 30.66 3.11
C ASN A 20 -38.00 30.30 2.34
N ALA A 21 -37.08 31.27 2.14
CA ALA A 21 -35.80 31.00 1.50
C ALA A 21 -34.94 30.02 2.32
N ILE A 22 -34.88 30.19 3.64
CA ILE A 22 -34.19 29.26 4.55
C ILE A 22 -34.83 27.86 4.48
N SER A 23 -36.16 27.77 4.50
CA SER A 23 -36.87 26.50 4.40
C SER A 23 -36.59 25.78 3.07
N LEU A 24 -36.59 26.50 1.95
CA LEU A 24 -36.26 25.93 0.64
C LEU A 24 -34.82 25.41 0.58
N LEU A 25 -33.87 26.18 1.11
CA LEU A 25 -32.47 25.76 1.22
C LEU A 25 -32.32 24.53 2.12
N ALA A 26 -33.03 24.49 3.25
CA ALA A 26 -33.04 23.36 4.17
C ALA A 26 -33.61 22.10 3.50
N VAL A 27 -34.73 22.19 2.79
CA VAL A 27 -35.32 21.08 2.04
C VAL A 27 -34.34 20.58 0.97
N SER A 28 -33.73 21.49 0.19
CA SER A 28 -32.73 21.13 -0.82
C SER A 28 -31.50 20.43 -0.24
N LEU A 29 -31.05 20.86 0.94
CA LEU A 29 -29.93 20.24 1.64
C LEU A 29 -30.30 18.85 2.14
N ILE A 30 -31.48 18.69 2.75
CA ILE A 30 -31.98 17.41 3.25
C ILE A 30 -32.16 16.41 2.11
N THR A 31 -32.76 16.81 0.99
CA THR A 31 -32.94 15.93 -0.17
C THR A 31 -31.61 15.54 -0.79
N SER A 32 -30.65 16.47 -0.86
CA SER A 32 -29.29 16.19 -1.33
C SER A 32 -28.55 15.22 -0.41
N VAL A 33 -28.63 15.41 0.91
CA VAL A 33 -28.07 14.47 1.91
C VAL A 33 -28.72 13.10 1.81
N ALA A 34 -30.05 13.04 1.68
CA ALA A 34 -30.78 11.80 1.51
C ALA A 34 -30.38 11.08 0.21
N HIS A 35 -30.26 11.82 -0.90
CA HIS A 35 -29.82 11.28 -2.18
C HIS A 35 -28.41 10.69 -2.11
N VAL A 36 -27.45 11.42 -1.54
CA VAL A 36 -26.09 10.92 -1.33
C VAL A 36 -26.13 9.67 -0.45
N ARG A 37 -26.83 9.69 0.69
CA ARG A 37 -26.93 8.51 1.56
C ARG A 37 -27.57 7.30 0.88
N LEU A 38 -28.59 7.49 0.07
CA LEU A 38 -29.23 6.41 -0.69
C LEU A 38 -28.28 5.82 -1.73
N ARG A 39 -27.56 6.69 -2.47
CA ARG A 39 -26.53 6.27 -3.42
C ARG A 39 -25.39 5.52 -2.72
N GLU A 40 -24.89 6.03 -1.59
CA GLU A 40 -23.83 5.39 -0.83
C GLU A 40 -24.28 4.07 -0.19
N ARG A 41 -25.55 3.92 0.19
CA ARG A 41 -26.08 2.62 0.64
C ARG A 41 -26.05 1.57 -0.46
N SER A 42 -26.26 1.97 -1.71
CA SER A 42 -26.19 1.07 -2.87
C SER A 42 -24.75 0.62 -3.16
N HIS A 43 -23.78 1.51 -2.99
CA HIS A 43 -22.36 1.21 -3.24
C HIS A 43 -21.62 0.63 -2.03
N SER A 44 -22.11 0.87 -0.80
CA SER A 44 -21.46 0.38 0.41
C SER A 44 -21.52 -1.14 0.46
N THR A 45 -20.36 -1.74 0.27
CA THR A 45 -20.15 -3.17 0.37
C THR A 45 -20.02 -3.56 1.84
N ARG A 46 -21.07 -4.18 2.37
CA ARG A 46 -21.00 -4.88 3.65
C ARG A 46 -20.27 -6.21 3.45
N PRO A 47 -19.46 -6.66 4.44
CA PRO A 47 -18.89 -7.98 4.40
C PRO A 47 -20.01 -9.04 4.32
N PRO A 48 -19.85 -10.11 3.52
CA PRO A 48 -20.86 -11.16 3.44
C PRO A 48 -21.06 -11.83 4.80
N ARG A 49 -22.29 -12.29 5.08
CA ARG A 49 -22.59 -13.00 6.34
C ARG A 49 -21.72 -14.26 6.45
N GLY A 50 -21.15 -14.50 7.63
CA GLY A 50 -20.28 -15.66 7.91
C GLY A 50 -18.83 -15.48 7.51
N PHE A 51 -18.43 -14.28 7.08
CA PHE A 51 -17.05 -13.95 6.75
C PHE A 51 -16.33 -13.31 7.94
N VAL A 52 -15.02 -13.52 8.00
CA VAL A 52 -14.10 -12.93 8.96
C VAL A 52 -13.05 -12.13 8.21
N LYS A 53 -12.70 -10.96 8.76
CA LYS A 53 -11.66 -10.10 8.20
C LYS A 53 -10.29 -10.70 8.54
N LEU A 54 -9.42 -10.85 7.54
CA LEU A 54 -8.01 -11.14 7.75
C LEU A 54 -7.31 -9.88 8.29
N GLY A 55 -6.55 -10.04 9.36
CA GLY A 55 -5.83 -8.97 10.00
C GLY A 55 -5.68 -9.20 11.51
N LEU A 56 -5.07 -8.24 12.20
CA LEU A 56 -5.00 -8.23 13.65
C LEU A 56 -6.37 -8.25 14.31
N GLY A 57 -6.47 -8.99 15.42
CA GLY A 57 -7.60 -8.92 16.34
C GLY A 57 -7.55 -7.77 17.36
N GLY A 58 -6.44 -7.05 17.45
CA GLY A 58 -6.14 -6.06 18.49
C GLY A 58 -5.49 -4.77 17.96
N PRO A 59 -4.83 -3.98 18.85
CA PRO A 59 -4.07 -2.79 18.43
C PRO A 59 -2.88 -3.17 17.55
N SER A 60 -2.36 -2.20 16.80
CA SER A 60 -1.19 -2.40 15.94
C SER A 60 0.03 -2.80 16.76
N ASN A 61 0.85 -3.72 16.24
CA ASN A 61 2.12 -4.05 16.86
C ASN A 61 3.14 -2.91 16.75
N LEU A 62 2.87 -1.88 15.93
CA LEU A 62 3.69 -0.66 15.85
C LEU A 62 3.18 0.48 16.73
N GLU A 63 2.15 0.28 17.56
CA GLU A 63 1.63 1.33 18.46
C GLU A 63 2.74 1.89 19.38
N ASP A 64 3.66 1.04 19.81
CA ASP A 64 4.81 1.40 20.64
C ASP A 64 6.13 1.48 19.87
N GLU A 65 6.12 1.65 18.54
CA GLU A 65 7.35 1.60 17.70
C GLU A 65 8.44 2.61 18.09
N ASN A 66 8.07 3.68 18.81
CA ASN A 66 8.99 4.72 19.29
C ASN A 66 9.49 4.49 20.72
N ASP A 67 9.11 3.38 21.37
CA ASP A 67 9.57 3.04 22.71
C ASP A 67 11.10 2.84 22.71
N PRO A 68 11.86 3.57 23.54
CA PRO A 68 13.32 3.47 23.60
C PRO A 68 13.83 2.06 23.93
N LYS A 69 13.00 1.18 24.52
CA LYS A 69 13.37 -0.22 24.80
C LYS A 69 13.87 -0.97 23.57
N TYR A 70 13.42 -0.58 22.37
CA TYR A 70 13.80 -1.25 21.13
C TYR A 70 15.23 -0.93 20.64
N ARG A 71 15.88 0.13 21.15
CA ARG A 71 17.28 0.45 20.82
C ARG A 71 18.30 -0.49 21.46
N SER A 72 17.89 -1.18 22.52
CA SER A 72 18.70 -2.15 23.26
C SER A 72 17.89 -3.41 23.53
N TRP A 73 16.99 -3.78 22.61
CA TRP A 73 16.13 -4.94 22.77
C TRP A 73 16.97 -6.21 22.86
N GLN A 74 16.68 -7.01 23.88
CA GLN A 74 17.23 -8.35 24.03
C GLN A 74 16.07 -9.34 24.01
N THR A 75 16.23 -10.40 23.23
CA THR A 75 15.31 -11.53 23.25
C THR A 75 15.52 -12.36 24.51
N SER A 76 14.46 -13.02 24.98
CA SER A 76 14.55 -14.00 26.08
C SER A 76 15.26 -15.29 25.66
N ASN A 77 15.36 -15.55 24.36
CA ASN A 77 16.05 -16.73 23.83
C ASN A 77 17.49 -16.36 23.45
N GLU A 78 18.49 -16.84 24.20
CA GLU A 78 19.91 -16.56 23.97
C GLU A 78 20.42 -17.01 22.58
N GLN A 79 19.71 -17.93 21.92
CA GLN A 79 20.06 -18.40 20.57
C GLN A 79 19.45 -17.54 19.45
N ALA A 80 18.61 -16.57 19.78
CA ALA A 80 17.98 -15.67 18.82
C ALA A 80 18.65 -14.30 18.83
N ASN A 81 18.63 -13.63 17.68
CA ASN A 81 19.11 -12.26 17.52
C ASN A 81 18.01 -11.23 17.74
N GLY A 82 16.74 -11.68 17.75
CA GLY A 82 15.59 -10.81 17.81
C GLY A 82 14.27 -11.57 17.65
N ASN A 83 13.18 -10.82 17.47
CA ASN A 83 11.85 -11.37 17.23
C ASN A 83 11.13 -10.58 16.12
N VAL A 84 10.18 -11.24 15.46
CA VAL A 84 9.23 -10.56 14.56
C VAL A 84 8.34 -9.64 15.38
N LYS A 85 8.42 -8.34 15.13
CA LYS A 85 7.62 -7.31 15.79
C LYS A 85 6.29 -7.10 15.09
N ALA A 86 6.26 -7.07 13.77
CA ALA A 86 5.04 -6.88 13.01
C ALA A 86 5.12 -7.55 11.62
N LEU A 87 3.97 -8.03 11.15
CA LEU A 87 3.80 -8.61 9.81
C LEU A 87 2.82 -7.77 9.00
N TYR A 88 3.19 -7.46 7.77
CA TYR A 88 2.36 -6.69 6.84
C TYR A 88 2.29 -7.33 5.46
N ILE A 89 1.08 -7.33 4.91
CA ILE A 89 0.86 -7.50 3.48
C ILE A 89 0.31 -6.22 2.89
N HIS A 90 0.59 -5.99 1.61
CA HIS A 90 0.06 -4.88 0.83
C HIS A 90 -0.76 -5.42 -0.34
N PRO A 91 -2.02 -5.82 -0.13
CA PRO A 91 -2.80 -6.54 -1.14
C PRO A 91 -2.88 -5.83 -2.49
N ILE A 92 -3.03 -4.51 -2.44
CA ILE A 92 -2.88 -3.63 -3.60
C ILE A 92 -1.57 -2.85 -3.46
N LYS A 93 -0.73 -2.92 -4.49
CA LYS A 93 0.52 -2.16 -4.58
C LYS A 93 0.24 -0.69 -4.35
N SER A 94 1.11 -0.06 -3.55
CA SER A 94 1.03 1.37 -3.19
C SER A 94 -0.20 1.76 -2.35
N CYS A 95 -1.04 0.82 -1.94
CA CYS A 95 -2.17 1.09 -1.05
C CYS A 95 -1.83 0.76 0.41
N ALA A 96 -2.72 1.09 1.35
CA ALA A 96 -2.54 0.79 2.76
C ALA A 96 -2.32 -0.72 3.00
N ALA A 97 -1.59 -1.04 4.06
CA ALA A 97 -1.27 -2.41 4.44
C ALA A 97 -2.42 -3.07 5.21
N VAL A 98 -2.40 -4.39 5.26
CA VAL A 98 -3.12 -5.19 6.27
C VAL A 98 -2.06 -5.77 7.20
N GLU A 99 -2.15 -5.43 8.48
CA GLU A 99 -1.28 -5.98 9.52
C GLU A 99 -1.82 -7.34 9.99
N LEU A 100 -0.93 -8.30 10.22
CA LEU A 100 -1.25 -9.71 10.49
C LEU A 100 -0.58 -10.21 11.77
N ASP A 101 -1.23 -11.17 12.43
CA ASP A 101 -0.63 -11.96 13.53
C ASP A 101 0.18 -13.15 12.98
N GLU A 102 -0.26 -13.72 11.87
CA GLU A 102 0.34 -14.85 11.16
C GLU A 102 0.25 -14.60 9.64
N ALA A 103 1.30 -14.97 8.91
CA ALA A 103 1.30 -14.94 7.45
C ALA A 103 1.80 -16.27 6.87
N GLY A 104 1.09 -16.77 5.87
CA GLY A 104 1.60 -17.84 5.01
C GLY A 104 2.71 -17.32 4.10
N VAL A 105 3.70 -18.16 3.84
CA VAL A 105 4.82 -17.88 2.93
C VAL A 105 4.61 -18.66 1.63
N CYS A 106 4.86 -17.99 0.51
CA CYS A 106 4.82 -18.52 -0.85
C CYS A 106 6.07 -18.09 -1.64
N PRO A 107 6.33 -18.62 -2.86
CA PRO A 107 7.49 -18.23 -3.65
C PRO A 107 7.59 -16.72 -3.95
N SER A 108 6.45 -16.03 -4.02
CA SER A 108 6.36 -14.58 -4.25
C SER A 108 6.40 -13.73 -2.97
N GLY A 109 6.50 -14.35 -1.78
CA GLY A 109 6.66 -13.65 -0.51
C GLY A 109 5.62 -14.08 0.52
N LEU A 110 4.85 -13.12 1.05
CA LEU A 110 3.71 -13.43 1.92
C LEU A 110 2.46 -13.62 1.07
N VAL A 111 1.65 -14.60 1.46
CA VAL A 111 0.36 -14.87 0.81
C VAL A 111 -0.51 -13.61 0.83
N TRP A 112 -1.08 -13.25 -0.33
CA TRP A 112 -1.85 -12.02 -0.60
C TRP A 112 -1.05 -10.71 -0.64
N ASP A 113 0.28 -10.73 -0.59
CA ASP A 113 1.08 -9.52 -0.75
C ASP A 113 1.22 -9.11 -2.23
N ARG A 114 0.77 -7.90 -2.56
CA ARG A 114 0.92 -7.24 -3.87
C ARG A 114 0.43 -8.11 -5.04
N GLU A 115 -0.70 -8.80 -4.84
CA GLU A 115 -1.41 -9.52 -5.91
C GLU A 115 -2.18 -8.56 -6.84
N PHE A 116 -2.39 -7.32 -6.40
CA PHE A 116 -3.11 -6.31 -7.18
C PHE A 116 -2.31 -5.02 -7.36
N SER A 117 -2.59 -4.27 -8.41
CA SER A 117 -2.18 -2.87 -8.55
C SER A 117 -3.11 -2.12 -9.47
N PHE A 118 -3.21 -0.81 -9.25
CA PHE A 118 -3.81 0.08 -10.23
C PHE A 118 -2.85 0.40 -11.39
N ALA A 119 -3.41 0.60 -12.57
CA ALA A 119 -2.70 1.05 -13.76
C ALA A 119 -3.57 2.03 -14.56
N GLU A 120 -2.90 2.86 -15.35
CA GLU A 120 -3.53 3.74 -16.33
C GLU A 120 -3.11 3.35 -17.75
N LEU A 121 -4.02 3.54 -18.70
CA LEU A 121 -3.72 3.42 -20.12
C LEU A 121 -3.11 4.73 -20.63
N LEU A 122 -1.88 4.69 -21.12
CA LEU A 122 -1.14 5.86 -21.57
C LEU A 122 -0.70 5.71 -23.00
N ILE A 123 -0.76 6.81 -23.74
CA ILE A 123 -0.07 6.93 -25.02
C ILE A 123 1.41 7.18 -24.70
N PRO A 124 2.34 6.30 -25.13
CA PRO A 124 3.76 6.51 -24.92
C PRO A 124 4.24 7.79 -25.61
N GLU A 125 5.09 8.56 -24.94
CA GLU A 125 5.88 9.59 -25.62
C GLU A 125 6.96 8.88 -26.44
N THR A 126 6.85 8.97 -27.77
CA THR A 126 7.77 8.32 -28.69
C THR A 126 8.54 9.33 -29.53
N ARG A 127 9.71 8.90 -30.04
CA ARG A 127 10.43 9.64 -31.07
C ARG A 127 9.57 9.80 -32.35
N PRO A 128 9.78 10.84 -33.17
CA PRO A 128 8.96 11.09 -34.36
C PRO A 128 8.92 9.93 -35.38
N ASP A 129 10.02 9.18 -35.47
CA ASP A 129 10.23 8.02 -36.35
C ASP A 129 9.82 6.68 -35.71
N ALA A 130 9.20 6.69 -34.53
CA ALA A 130 8.76 5.47 -33.88
C ALA A 130 7.69 4.75 -34.70
N SER A 131 7.70 3.41 -34.61
CA SER A 131 6.72 2.59 -35.31
C SER A 131 5.31 2.84 -34.78
N GLU A 132 4.28 2.47 -35.56
CA GLU A 132 2.89 2.60 -35.11
C GLU A 132 2.57 1.72 -33.90
N GLU A 133 3.30 0.61 -33.72
CA GLU A 133 3.23 -0.24 -32.54
C GLU A 133 3.78 0.46 -31.30
N GLU A 134 4.90 1.19 -31.41
CA GLU A 134 5.49 1.95 -30.31
C GLU A 134 4.56 3.08 -29.82
N LYS A 135 3.69 3.59 -30.71
CA LYS A 135 2.72 4.64 -30.40
C LYS A 135 1.42 4.13 -29.76
N GLN A 136 1.21 2.82 -29.73
CA GLN A 136 -0.04 2.26 -29.18
C GLN A 136 -0.15 2.52 -27.67
N PRO A 137 -1.37 2.76 -27.16
CA PRO A 137 -1.57 2.92 -25.72
C PRO A 137 -1.16 1.69 -24.93
N VAL A 138 -0.43 1.89 -23.83
CA VAL A 138 0.04 0.83 -22.94
C VAL A 138 -0.50 1.02 -21.54
N TRP A 139 -0.92 -0.07 -20.89
CA TRP A 139 -1.24 -0.03 -19.47
C TRP A 139 0.05 0.08 -18.67
N ARG A 140 0.17 1.08 -17.80
CA ARG A 140 1.33 1.26 -16.93
C ARG A 140 0.86 1.39 -15.49
N PHE A 141 1.44 0.58 -14.60
CA PHE A 141 1.14 0.64 -13.18
C PHE A 141 1.36 2.04 -12.59
N ARG A 142 0.58 2.37 -11.57
CA ARG A 142 0.68 3.63 -10.82
C ARG A 142 1.08 3.38 -9.39
N THR A 143 1.90 4.27 -8.85
CA THR A 143 2.44 4.12 -7.50
C THR A 143 2.52 5.43 -6.76
N GLN A 144 2.63 5.36 -5.43
CA GLN A 144 2.91 6.51 -4.56
C GLN A 144 4.23 7.25 -4.92
N ARG A 145 5.08 6.71 -5.79
CA ARG A 145 6.26 7.43 -6.33
C ARG A 145 5.88 8.44 -7.42
N THR A 146 4.79 8.17 -8.13
CA THR A 146 4.31 9.04 -9.21
C THR A 146 3.72 10.29 -8.56
N PRO A 147 4.16 11.50 -8.91
CA PRO A 147 3.48 12.73 -8.48
C PRO A 147 2.00 12.71 -8.85
N GLY A 148 1.13 13.11 -7.93
CA GLY A 148 -0.33 13.11 -8.11
C GLY A 148 -1.03 11.83 -7.63
N TYR A 149 -0.28 10.77 -7.33
CA TYR A 149 -0.79 9.46 -6.89
C TYR A 149 -0.61 9.20 -5.40
N GLU A 150 -0.32 10.23 -4.62
CA GLU A 150 -0.09 10.11 -3.18
C GLU A 150 -1.32 9.54 -2.46
N ASN A 151 -2.53 9.88 -2.93
CA ASN A 151 -3.81 9.41 -2.40
C ASN A 151 -3.99 7.89 -2.44
N LEU A 152 -3.16 7.15 -3.21
CA LEU A 152 -3.11 5.70 -3.10
C LEU A 152 -2.82 5.24 -1.66
N ALA A 153 -2.07 6.01 -0.86
CA ALA A 153 -1.84 5.72 0.55
C ALA A 153 -3.12 5.60 1.38
N LEU A 154 -4.18 6.33 1.00
CA LEU A 154 -5.47 6.34 1.69
C LEU A 154 -6.46 5.29 1.18
N VAL A 155 -6.11 4.55 0.13
CA VAL A 155 -6.88 3.41 -0.35
C VAL A 155 -6.58 2.21 0.54
N ARG A 156 -7.61 1.67 1.20
CA ARG A 156 -7.50 0.68 2.26
C ARG A 156 -8.18 -0.64 1.89
N PRO A 157 -7.41 -1.65 1.46
CA PRO A 157 -7.95 -2.99 1.25
C PRO A 157 -8.24 -3.68 2.58
N GLU A 158 -9.35 -4.42 2.62
CA GLU A 158 -9.70 -5.37 3.67
C GLU A 158 -10.01 -6.71 3.01
N LEU A 159 -9.32 -7.78 3.40
CA LEU A 159 -9.56 -9.12 2.87
C LEU A 159 -10.53 -9.85 3.80
N TRP A 160 -11.59 -10.44 3.25
CA TRP A 160 -12.64 -11.12 3.98
C TRP A 160 -12.81 -12.55 3.45
N PHE A 161 -12.77 -13.52 4.36
CA PHE A 161 -12.83 -14.94 4.04
C PHE A 161 -13.99 -15.61 4.77
N PRO A 162 -14.60 -16.68 4.23
CA PRO A 162 -15.46 -17.55 5.04
C PRO A 162 -14.71 -18.04 6.28
N ARG A 163 -15.39 -18.12 7.42
CA ARG A 163 -14.76 -18.45 8.72
C ARG A 163 -13.88 -19.70 8.72
N HIS A 164 -14.24 -20.71 7.93
CA HIS A 164 -13.53 -22.00 7.83
C HIS A 164 -12.37 -21.99 6.81
N LYS A 165 -12.11 -20.84 6.15
CA LYS A 165 -11.08 -20.64 5.11
C LYS A 165 -10.28 -19.35 5.32
N ILE A 166 -10.12 -18.91 6.57
CA ILE A 166 -9.39 -17.68 6.86
C ILE A 166 -7.94 -17.81 6.36
N GLY A 167 -7.49 -16.85 5.57
CA GLY A 167 -6.14 -16.86 5.00
C GLY A 167 -5.89 -17.98 3.97
N ALA A 168 -6.96 -18.54 3.37
CA ALA A 168 -6.81 -19.49 2.27
C ALA A 168 -5.90 -18.95 1.16
N SER A 169 -5.14 -19.86 0.54
CA SER A 169 -4.21 -19.54 -0.56
C SER A 169 -4.96 -18.95 -1.77
N PRO A 170 -4.32 -18.08 -2.59
CA PRO A 170 -4.93 -17.56 -3.81
C PRO A 170 -5.39 -18.63 -4.81
N ASP A 171 -4.81 -19.83 -4.75
CA ASP A 171 -5.17 -20.97 -5.62
C ASP A 171 -6.40 -21.75 -5.12
N GLU A 172 -6.82 -21.55 -3.87
CA GLU A 172 -7.96 -22.23 -3.30
C GLU A 172 -9.25 -21.44 -3.57
N LYS A 173 -10.25 -22.07 -4.22
CA LYS A 173 -11.59 -21.48 -4.34
C LYS A 173 -12.20 -21.29 -2.94
N SER A 174 -12.21 -20.05 -2.48
CA SER A 174 -12.56 -19.65 -1.12
C SER A 174 -13.82 -18.79 -1.09
N ARG A 175 -14.25 -18.24 -2.23
CA ARG A 175 -15.26 -17.17 -2.34
C ARG A 175 -14.89 -15.94 -1.51
N ALA A 176 -13.61 -15.77 -1.17
CA ALA A 176 -13.14 -14.62 -0.42
C ALA A 176 -13.29 -13.35 -1.25
N VAL A 177 -13.44 -12.22 -0.55
CA VAL A 177 -13.65 -10.92 -1.17
C VAL A 177 -12.72 -9.88 -0.55
N MET A 178 -12.21 -8.99 -1.38
CA MET A 178 -11.50 -7.80 -0.95
C MET A 178 -12.46 -6.62 -1.00
N ILE A 179 -12.70 -6.00 0.16
CA ILE A 179 -13.43 -4.74 0.26
C ILE A 179 -12.39 -3.63 0.27
N VAL A 180 -12.42 -2.76 -0.73
CA VAL A 180 -11.49 -1.64 -0.84
C VAL A 180 -12.22 -0.38 -0.42
N LYS A 181 -11.69 0.31 0.59
CA LYS A 181 -12.24 1.54 1.16
C LYS A 181 -11.38 2.74 0.83
N TYR A 182 -11.96 3.91 0.62
CA TYR A 182 -11.22 5.15 0.37
C TYR A 182 -12.05 6.38 0.76
N PRO A 183 -11.41 7.52 1.07
CA PRO A 183 -12.11 8.76 1.42
C PRO A 183 -13.11 9.22 0.35
N LEU A 184 -14.31 9.59 0.79
CA LEU A 184 -15.29 10.27 -0.06
C LEU A 184 -14.98 11.77 -0.06
N VAL A 185 -14.39 12.24 -1.16
CA VAL A 185 -14.02 13.64 -1.35
C VAL A 185 -15.03 14.34 -2.24
N PHE A 186 -15.50 15.50 -1.81
CA PHE A 186 -16.33 16.40 -2.60
C PHE A 186 -15.48 17.53 -3.17
N THR A 187 -15.61 17.78 -4.47
CA THR A 187 -14.93 18.88 -5.15
C THR A 187 -15.92 19.98 -5.52
N GLY A 188 -15.44 21.20 -5.77
CA GLY A 188 -16.25 22.33 -6.19
C GLY A 188 -16.72 23.26 -5.06
N PRO A 189 -17.61 24.24 -5.37
CA PRO A 189 -17.90 25.38 -4.49
C PRO A 189 -18.57 24.99 -3.16
N LEU A 190 -19.25 23.84 -3.09
CA LEU A 190 -19.95 23.37 -1.90
C LEU A 190 -19.11 22.42 -1.03
N GLN A 191 -17.82 22.20 -1.35
CA GLN A 191 -16.94 21.28 -0.62
C GLN A 191 -16.98 21.49 0.89
N ARG A 192 -16.88 22.75 1.35
CA ARG A 192 -16.89 23.07 2.79
C ARG A 192 -18.20 22.66 3.48
N ILE A 193 -19.33 22.81 2.81
CA ILE A 193 -20.64 22.39 3.34
C ILE A 193 -20.66 20.86 3.47
N TYR A 194 -20.22 20.13 2.45
CA TYR A 194 -20.15 18.67 2.51
C TYR A 194 -19.19 18.17 3.59
N GLN A 195 -18.05 18.83 3.78
CA GLN A 195 -17.11 18.53 4.87
C GLN A 195 -17.74 18.76 6.25
N LEU A 196 -18.52 19.84 6.42
CA LEU A 196 -19.26 20.09 7.66
C LEU A 196 -20.33 19.01 7.89
N LEU A 197 -21.05 18.59 6.85
CA LEU A 197 -22.02 17.49 6.93
C LEU A 197 -21.36 16.15 7.29
N GLN A 198 -20.18 15.85 6.74
CA GLN A 198 -19.37 14.70 7.11
C GLN A 198 -18.86 14.80 8.56
N SER A 199 -18.51 16.00 9.00
CA SER A 199 -18.09 16.27 10.38
C SER A 199 -19.23 16.05 11.37
N ALA A 200 -20.45 16.40 10.99
CA ALA A 200 -21.68 16.18 11.74
C ALA A 200 -22.29 14.77 11.57
N PHE A 201 -21.57 13.83 10.95
CA PHE A 201 -22.04 12.45 10.67
C PHE A 201 -23.30 12.36 9.79
N LEU A 202 -23.68 13.45 9.12
CA LEU A 202 -24.82 13.49 8.20
C LEU A 202 -24.49 12.86 6.85
N LEU A 203 -23.21 12.80 6.47
CA LEU A 203 -22.73 12.11 5.29
C LEU A 203 -21.61 11.11 5.62
N PRO A 204 -21.48 10.02 4.87
CA PRO A 204 -20.36 9.10 5.03
C PRO A 204 -19.05 9.80 4.64
N ARG A 205 -17.96 9.38 5.31
CA ARG A 205 -16.61 9.87 5.07
C ARG A 205 -15.80 9.00 4.11
N GLU A 206 -16.25 7.76 3.90
CA GLU A 206 -15.58 6.78 3.05
C GLU A 206 -16.57 6.15 2.07
N ARG A 207 -16.03 5.74 0.93
CA ARG A 207 -16.66 4.83 -0.03
C ARG A 207 -16.02 3.47 0.04
N SER A 208 -16.73 2.46 -0.46
CA SER A 208 -16.18 1.12 -0.62
C SER A 208 -16.69 0.44 -1.88
N PHE A 209 -15.91 -0.50 -2.39
CA PHE A 209 -16.31 -1.45 -3.44
C PHE A 209 -15.75 -2.83 -3.11
N SER A 210 -16.24 -3.87 -3.78
CA SER A 210 -15.86 -5.27 -3.51
C SER A 210 -15.29 -5.92 -4.77
N VAL A 211 -14.23 -6.70 -4.56
CA VAL A 211 -13.51 -7.43 -5.60
C VAL A 211 -13.41 -8.90 -5.17
N PRO A 212 -13.74 -9.89 -6.03
CA PRO A 212 -13.50 -11.29 -5.70
C PRO A 212 -12.00 -11.59 -5.62
N LEU A 213 -11.62 -12.39 -4.63
CA LEU A 213 -10.22 -12.81 -4.43
C LEU A 213 -9.89 -14.15 -5.07
N ASP A 214 -10.88 -14.98 -5.39
CA ASP A 214 -10.61 -16.22 -6.10
C ASP A 214 -10.02 -15.91 -7.48
N THR A 215 -9.06 -16.73 -7.90
CA THR A 215 -8.45 -16.60 -9.22
C THR A 215 -9.53 -16.75 -10.30
N PRO A 216 -9.59 -15.80 -11.25
CA PRO A 216 -10.65 -15.79 -12.25
C PRO A 216 -10.47 -16.90 -13.26
N GLU A 217 -11.59 -17.45 -13.76
CA GLU A 217 -11.58 -18.29 -14.96
C GLU A 217 -11.29 -17.38 -16.17
N LYS A 218 -10.39 -17.80 -17.07
CA LYS A 218 -9.86 -16.96 -18.15
C LYS A 218 -10.95 -16.46 -19.10
N GLU A 219 -12.06 -17.17 -19.18
CA GLU A 219 -13.24 -16.84 -19.98
C GLU A 219 -14.04 -15.68 -19.38
N GLN A 220 -13.89 -15.41 -18.09
CA GLN A 220 -14.68 -14.40 -17.36
C GLN A 220 -13.98 -13.04 -17.29
N PHE A 221 -12.66 -13.00 -17.49
CA PHE A 221 -11.86 -11.79 -17.30
C PHE A 221 -10.92 -11.54 -18.49
N ALA A 222 -10.97 -10.32 -19.03
CA ALA A 222 -10.00 -9.91 -20.03
C ALA A 222 -8.60 -9.87 -19.40
N THR A 223 -7.60 -10.35 -20.14
CA THR A 223 -6.20 -10.17 -19.78
C THR A 223 -5.56 -9.07 -20.62
N LYS A 224 -4.76 -8.20 -20.00
CA LYS A 224 -4.02 -7.14 -20.70
C LYS A 224 -2.55 -7.17 -20.31
N ASP A 225 -1.72 -6.68 -21.23
CA ASP A 225 -0.30 -6.47 -21.01
C ASP A 225 -0.10 -5.21 -20.17
N VAL A 226 0.56 -5.33 -19.01
CA VAL A 226 0.78 -4.24 -18.06
C VAL A 226 2.27 -4.00 -17.91
N VAL A 227 2.72 -2.81 -18.30
CA VAL A 227 4.12 -2.38 -18.19
C VAL A 227 4.45 -2.09 -16.73
N ILE A 228 5.43 -2.82 -16.21
CA ILE A 228 5.98 -2.71 -14.86
C ILE A 228 7.49 -2.65 -15.00
N TRP A 229 8.02 -1.44 -14.86
CA TRP A 229 9.44 -1.19 -15.14
C TRP A 229 9.82 -1.63 -16.56
N LYS A 230 10.67 -2.66 -16.67
CA LYS A 230 11.12 -3.25 -17.94
C LYS A 230 10.29 -4.48 -18.36
N ASP A 231 9.42 -4.97 -17.48
CA ASP A 231 8.64 -6.18 -17.71
C ASP A 231 7.24 -5.80 -18.18
N THR A 232 6.63 -6.65 -19.00
CA THR A 232 5.26 -6.45 -19.50
C THR A 232 4.45 -7.75 -19.37
N PRO A 233 4.17 -8.21 -18.14
CA PRO A 233 3.36 -9.41 -17.94
C PRO A 233 1.90 -9.18 -18.37
N ARG A 234 1.25 -10.28 -18.76
CA ARG A 234 -0.17 -10.30 -19.14
C ARG A 234 -1.03 -10.72 -17.94
N TRP A 235 -1.86 -9.81 -17.44
CA TRP A 235 -2.59 -9.97 -16.17
C TRP A 235 -4.08 -9.65 -16.30
N PHE A 236 -4.87 -10.06 -15.30
CA PHE A 236 -6.33 -9.95 -15.34
C PHE A 236 -6.80 -8.53 -15.05
N ASP A 237 -7.68 -8.01 -15.91
CA ASP A 237 -8.29 -6.69 -15.80
C ASP A 237 -9.58 -6.76 -14.96
N TYR A 238 -9.55 -6.10 -13.79
CA TYR A 238 -10.64 -6.04 -12.82
C TYR A 238 -11.43 -4.73 -12.89
N GLY A 239 -11.26 -3.95 -13.97
CA GLY A 239 -11.85 -2.62 -14.14
C GLY A 239 -13.37 -2.57 -13.97
N GLN A 240 -14.07 -3.68 -14.29
CA GLN A 240 -15.52 -3.80 -14.12
C GLN A 240 -16.02 -3.59 -12.67
N TYR A 241 -15.15 -3.76 -11.67
CA TYR A 241 -15.49 -3.56 -10.26
C TYR A 241 -15.22 -2.14 -9.77
N LEU A 242 -14.53 -1.31 -10.56
CA LEU A 242 -14.12 0.01 -10.11
C LEU A 242 -15.29 1.00 -10.16
N PRO A 243 -15.53 1.74 -9.07
CA PRO A 243 -16.45 2.87 -9.12
C PRO A 243 -15.82 4.02 -9.92
N SER A 244 -16.66 4.79 -10.61
CA SER A 244 -16.20 5.81 -11.57
C SER A 244 -15.42 6.97 -10.94
N ASP A 245 -15.61 7.23 -9.65
CA ASP A 245 -14.95 8.33 -8.93
C ASP A 245 -13.59 7.96 -8.34
N LEU A 246 -13.25 6.67 -8.25
CA LEU A 246 -11.97 6.24 -7.71
C LEU A 246 -10.80 6.78 -8.53
N ALA A 247 -10.93 6.79 -9.86
CA ALA A 247 -9.91 7.33 -10.76
C ALA A 247 -9.59 8.78 -10.39
N SER A 248 -10.61 9.64 -10.29
CA SER A 248 -10.44 11.03 -9.90
C SER A 248 -9.89 11.19 -8.48
N PHE A 249 -10.29 10.34 -7.53
CA PHE A 249 -9.76 10.36 -6.16
C PHE A 249 -8.25 10.11 -6.11
N VAL A 250 -7.76 9.13 -6.88
CA VAL A 250 -6.32 8.79 -6.88
C VAL A 250 -5.47 9.65 -7.82
N GLY A 251 -6.09 10.62 -8.52
CA GLY A 251 -5.40 11.50 -9.46
C GLY A 251 -5.21 10.92 -10.86
N ALA A 252 -6.00 9.91 -11.24
CA ALA A 252 -5.98 9.37 -12.59
C ALA A 252 -6.79 10.24 -13.56
N GLU A 253 -6.18 10.52 -14.71
CA GLU A 253 -6.75 11.36 -15.78
C GLU A 253 -7.08 10.54 -17.05
N ASN A 254 -6.52 9.33 -17.14
CA ASN A 254 -6.67 8.43 -18.27
C ASN A 254 -7.56 7.23 -17.90
N PRO A 255 -7.94 6.35 -18.86
CA PRO A 255 -8.59 5.10 -18.52
C PRO A 255 -7.80 4.35 -17.43
N PHE A 256 -8.50 4.03 -16.35
CA PHE A 256 -7.92 3.55 -15.10
C PHE A 256 -8.52 2.21 -14.74
N SER A 257 -7.68 1.26 -14.36
CA SER A 257 -8.13 -0.07 -13.97
C SER A 257 -7.32 -0.67 -12.82
N LEU A 258 -7.89 -1.68 -12.19
CA LEU A 258 -7.26 -2.55 -11.21
C LEU A 258 -6.85 -3.82 -11.94
N PHE A 259 -5.62 -4.26 -11.71
CA PHE A 259 -5.10 -5.49 -12.29
C PHE A 259 -4.77 -6.47 -11.18
N ARG A 260 -5.05 -7.75 -11.44
CA ARG A 260 -4.65 -8.89 -10.61
C ARG A 260 -3.60 -9.71 -11.36
N THR A 261 -2.56 -10.09 -10.65
CA THR A 261 -1.55 -11.05 -11.09
C THR A 261 -2.13 -12.36 -11.61
N ASP A 262 -1.44 -12.95 -12.59
CA ASP A 262 -1.56 -14.36 -12.96
C ASP A 262 -0.31 -15.08 -12.43
N PRO A 263 -0.43 -16.00 -11.46
CA PRO A 263 0.72 -16.72 -10.88
C PRO A 263 1.57 -17.47 -11.92
N SER A 264 0.96 -17.90 -13.04
CA SER A 264 1.70 -18.55 -14.14
C SER A 264 2.59 -17.58 -14.93
N ARG A 265 2.44 -16.28 -14.69
CA ARG A 265 3.15 -15.18 -15.36
C ARG A 265 3.76 -14.22 -14.35
N TYR A 266 4.14 -14.71 -13.18
CA TYR A 266 5.00 -13.94 -12.29
C TYR A 266 6.35 -13.65 -12.96
N ARG A 267 6.99 -12.58 -12.50
CA ARG A 267 8.25 -12.09 -13.04
C ARG A 267 9.39 -12.72 -12.25
N GLU A 268 10.37 -13.28 -12.95
CA GLU A 268 11.53 -13.92 -12.32
C GLU A 268 12.55 -12.89 -11.82
N VAL A 269 13.13 -13.14 -10.65
CA VAL A 269 14.10 -12.27 -10.00
C VAL A 269 15.49 -12.90 -10.07
N PHE A 270 16.40 -12.26 -10.78
CA PHE A 270 17.77 -12.78 -11.00
C PHE A 270 18.86 -12.02 -10.25
N ARG A 271 18.72 -10.69 -10.15
CA ARG A 271 19.78 -9.82 -9.63
C ARG A 271 19.84 -9.97 -8.12
N CYS A 272 21.04 -10.22 -7.57
CA CYS A 272 21.34 -10.52 -6.15
C CYS A 272 20.54 -11.67 -5.50
N ALA A 273 19.53 -12.21 -6.17
CA ALA A 273 18.75 -13.34 -5.71
C ALA A 273 19.58 -14.63 -5.81
N PRO A 274 19.32 -15.62 -4.95
CA PRO A 274 19.93 -16.93 -5.08
C PRO A 274 19.48 -17.56 -6.40
N ARG A 275 20.36 -18.37 -7.00
CA ARG A 275 20.03 -19.07 -8.25
C ARG A 275 19.11 -20.26 -7.99
N LYS A 276 18.45 -20.73 -9.05
CA LYS A 276 17.57 -21.90 -9.00
C LYS A 276 18.27 -23.15 -8.44
N GLU A 277 19.55 -23.33 -8.70
CA GLU A 277 20.31 -24.48 -8.20
C GLU A 277 20.50 -24.44 -6.67
N GLN A 278 20.45 -23.24 -6.06
CA GLN A 278 20.60 -23.05 -4.62
C GLN A 278 19.26 -23.22 -3.88
N LEU A 279 18.16 -22.78 -4.48
CA LEU A 279 16.82 -22.78 -3.86
C LEU A 279 15.93 -23.95 -4.28
N GLY A 280 16.25 -24.61 -5.40
CA GLY A 280 15.35 -25.54 -6.07
C GLY A 280 14.26 -24.87 -6.92
N TYR A 281 14.15 -23.53 -6.89
CA TYR A 281 13.24 -22.75 -7.73
C TYR A 281 13.81 -21.37 -8.05
N GLN A 282 13.31 -20.74 -9.13
CA GLN A 282 13.68 -19.37 -9.45
C GLN A 282 12.77 -18.42 -8.65
N PRO A 283 13.32 -17.48 -7.85
CA PRO A 283 12.51 -16.49 -7.15
C PRO A 283 11.64 -15.69 -8.10
N VAL A 284 10.41 -15.41 -7.68
CA VAL A 284 9.40 -14.76 -8.51
C VAL A 284 8.69 -13.63 -7.77
N VAL A 285 8.13 -12.69 -8.51
CA VAL A 285 7.32 -11.59 -7.95
C VAL A 285 6.11 -11.27 -8.82
N GLY A 286 5.03 -10.86 -8.17
CA GLY A 286 3.87 -10.20 -8.78
C GLY A 286 4.13 -8.70 -8.95
N PHE A 287 3.33 -7.86 -8.29
CA PHE A 287 3.49 -6.40 -8.32
C PHE A 287 4.56 -5.85 -7.34
N GLN A 288 5.33 -6.68 -6.64
CA GLN A 288 6.51 -6.25 -5.89
C GLN A 288 7.45 -5.46 -6.81
N ASP A 289 8.29 -4.56 -6.29
CA ASP A 289 9.22 -3.85 -7.16
C ASP A 289 10.31 -4.77 -7.70
N ALA A 290 10.88 -5.61 -6.83
CA ALA A 290 12.17 -6.23 -7.05
C ALA A 290 12.27 -7.65 -6.47
N TYR A 291 11.91 -7.85 -5.20
CA TYR A 291 12.04 -9.12 -4.49
C TYR A 291 10.74 -9.45 -3.73
N PRO A 292 10.55 -10.73 -3.34
CA PRO A 292 9.37 -11.21 -2.61
C PRO A 292 9.03 -10.41 -1.35
N LEU A 293 10.05 -10.07 -0.56
CA LEU A 293 9.87 -9.56 0.80
C LEU A 293 10.83 -8.42 1.11
N HIS A 294 10.40 -7.53 1.99
CA HIS A 294 11.21 -6.45 2.53
C HIS A 294 11.19 -6.48 4.06
N LEU A 295 12.36 -6.45 4.70
CA LEU A 295 12.56 -6.47 6.15
C LEU A 295 13.14 -5.15 6.66
N LEU A 296 12.70 -4.70 7.84
CA LEU A 296 13.25 -3.55 8.56
C LEU A 296 13.42 -3.83 10.06
N SER A 297 14.49 -3.30 10.65
CA SER A 297 14.63 -3.22 12.10
C SER A 297 13.95 -1.98 12.67
N VAL A 298 13.27 -2.13 13.81
CA VAL A 298 12.70 -0.99 14.58
C VAL A 298 13.79 -0.03 15.02
N ALA A 299 14.95 -0.53 15.47
CA ALA A 299 16.06 0.33 15.91
C ALA A 299 16.56 1.23 14.77
N SER A 300 16.70 0.68 13.56
CA SER A 300 17.06 1.43 12.35
C SER A 300 16.04 2.52 12.00
N VAL A 301 14.74 2.22 12.14
CA VAL A 301 13.66 3.18 11.90
C VAL A 301 13.68 4.30 12.94
N GLN A 302 13.90 3.98 14.22
CA GLN A 302 13.99 4.96 15.29
C GLN A 302 15.17 5.93 15.10
N ASP A 303 16.34 5.42 14.70
CA ASP A 303 17.51 6.27 14.45
C ASP A 303 17.23 7.32 13.34
N ILE A 304 16.57 6.91 12.26
CA ILE A 304 16.14 7.82 11.20
C ILE A 304 15.08 8.78 11.71
N GLY A 305 14.10 8.28 12.48
CA GLY A 305 13.04 9.06 13.07
C GLY A 305 13.57 10.25 13.86
N GLU A 306 14.60 10.05 14.68
CA GLU A 306 15.26 11.15 15.40
C GLU A 306 15.93 12.15 14.46
N LYS A 307 16.60 11.68 13.40
CA LYS A 307 17.29 12.55 12.43
C LYS A 307 16.33 13.41 11.60
N VAL A 308 15.10 12.94 11.36
CA VAL A 308 14.08 13.66 10.58
C VAL A 308 12.98 14.30 11.42
N LYS A 309 13.04 14.20 12.75
CA LYS A 309 12.01 14.69 13.69
C LYS A 309 11.61 16.16 13.50
N HIS A 310 12.55 16.98 13.03
CA HIS A 310 12.33 18.39 12.72
C HIS A 310 11.36 18.64 11.55
N ALA A 311 11.23 17.68 10.63
CA ALA A 311 10.35 17.76 9.46
C ALA A 311 9.16 16.78 9.56
N ILE A 312 9.41 15.58 10.10
CA ILE A 312 8.42 14.51 10.24
C ILE A 312 8.37 14.11 11.72
N PRO A 313 7.63 14.83 12.58
CA PRO A 313 7.59 14.55 14.01
C PRO A 313 6.97 13.19 14.34
N ASN A 314 6.01 12.74 13.52
CA ASN A 314 5.37 11.43 13.62
C ASN A 314 5.95 10.48 12.56
N PHE A 315 7.23 10.16 12.70
CA PHE A 315 7.91 9.21 11.82
C PHE A 315 7.48 7.77 12.16
N THR A 316 7.28 6.94 11.14
CA THR A 316 6.75 5.57 11.31
C THR A 316 7.35 4.62 10.28
N ALA A 317 7.57 3.36 10.66
CA ALA A 317 8.07 2.32 9.77
C ALA A 317 7.15 2.10 8.55
N ARG A 318 5.85 2.41 8.67
CA ARG A 318 4.85 2.26 7.60
C ARG A 318 5.22 2.98 6.30
N ARG A 319 5.99 4.07 6.37
CA ARG A 319 6.51 4.81 5.20
C ARG A 319 7.35 3.94 4.26
N PHE A 320 7.99 2.91 4.79
CA PHE A 320 8.93 2.09 4.04
C PHE A 320 8.33 0.83 3.43
N ARG A 321 7.08 0.47 3.82
CA ARG A 321 6.30 -0.64 3.27
C ARG A 321 7.03 -1.99 3.32
N ALA A 322 7.65 -2.28 4.48
CA ALA A 322 8.20 -3.60 4.76
C ALA A 322 7.10 -4.59 5.07
N ASN A 323 7.36 -5.85 4.73
CA ASN A 323 6.53 -6.98 5.07
C ASN A 323 6.86 -7.51 6.46
N LEU A 324 8.14 -7.43 6.84
CA LEU A 324 8.67 -7.91 8.12
C LEU A 324 9.28 -6.74 8.88
N ILE A 325 8.77 -6.48 10.08
CA ILE A 325 9.42 -5.57 11.03
C ILE A 325 9.97 -6.43 12.17
N VAL A 326 11.25 -6.25 12.50
CA VAL A 326 11.93 -7.02 13.53
C VAL A 326 12.47 -6.12 14.65
N VAL A 327 12.62 -6.69 15.84
CA VAL A 327 13.30 -6.08 16.99
C VAL A 327 14.47 -6.96 17.40
N GLY A 328 15.47 -6.36 18.04
CA GLY A 328 16.74 -7.00 18.38
C GLY A 328 17.90 -6.42 17.59
N GLY A 329 19.10 -6.51 18.15
CA GLY A 329 20.29 -5.87 17.60
C GLY A 329 20.30 -4.34 17.80
N LYS A 330 21.37 -3.70 17.32
CA LYS A 330 21.49 -2.23 17.25
C LYS A 330 20.89 -1.71 15.95
N GLU A 331 20.77 -0.40 15.82
CA GLU A 331 20.43 0.22 14.54
C GLU A 331 21.37 -0.29 13.44
N TYR A 332 20.78 -0.70 12.32
CA TYR A 332 21.45 -1.19 11.12
C TYR A 332 22.16 -2.55 11.27
N ASP A 333 21.91 -3.29 12.35
CA ASP A 333 22.46 -4.66 12.48
C ASP A 333 22.04 -5.57 11.33
N GLU A 334 20.89 -5.31 10.70
CA GLU A 334 20.38 -6.08 9.57
C GLU A 334 21.20 -5.96 8.27
N ASP A 335 22.07 -4.96 8.16
CA ASP A 335 22.76 -4.63 6.90
C ASP A 335 23.69 -5.75 6.43
N ASP A 336 24.30 -6.53 7.34
CA ASP A 336 25.25 -7.59 6.96
C ASP A 336 24.62 -9.00 6.96
N TRP A 337 23.31 -9.14 7.19
CA TRP A 337 22.66 -10.45 7.21
C TRP A 337 22.67 -11.05 5.80
N LYS A 338 23.08 -12.32 5.65
CA LYS A 338 23.04 -13.07 4.38
C LYS A 338 21.98 -14.15 4.39
N ARG A 339 21.83 -14.84 5.52
CA ARG A 339 20.81 -15.87 5.74
C ARG A 339 20.24 -15.74 7.14
N ILE A 340 18.92 -15.81 7.23
CA ILE A 340 18.20 -15.76 8.50
C ILE A 340 17.15 -16.85 8.56
N GLN A 341 16.83 -17.29 9.77
CA GLN A 341 15.70 -18.15 10.05
C GLN A 341 14.68 -17.38 10.89
N ILE A 342 13.41 -17.44 10.49
CA ILE A 342 12.27 -16.89 11.23
C ILE A 342 11.27 -18.02 11.44
N GLY A 343 11.10 -18.42 12.70
CA GLY A 343 10.33 -19.62 13.02
C GLY A 343 10.88 -20.85 12.27
N GLU A 344 10.06 -21.43 11.39
CA GLU A 344 10.43 -22.61 10.59
C GLU A 344 10.95 -22.27 9.18
N VAL A 345 10.90 -20.99 8.78
CA VAL A 345 11.21 -20.55 7.42
C VAL A 345 12.57 -19.88 7.37
N GLU A 346 13.40 -20.29 6.41
CA GLU A 346 14.68 -19.67 6.14
C GLU A 346 14.56 -18.66 4.99
N TYR A 347 15.35 -17.59 5.05
CA TYR A 347 15.38 -16.55 4.04
C TYR A 347 16.83 -16.23 3.65
N TYR A 348 17.05 -16.06 2.35
CA TYR A 348 18.21 -15.33 1.86
C TYR A 348 17.92 -13.84 1.95
N CYS A 349 18.83 -13.11 2.59
CA CYS A 349 18.91 -11.67 2.50
C CYS A 349 19.66 -11.35 1.20
N ALA A 350 18.93 -11.09 0.12
CA ALA A 350 19.48 -10.99 -1.23
C ALA A 350 20.35 -9.74 -1.40
N CYS A 351 19.88 -8.59 -0.91
CA CYS A 351 20.62 -7.33 -0.96
C CYS A 351 20.00 -6.29 -0.01
N HIS A 352 20.71 -5.18 0.16
CA HIS A 352 20.14 -3.97 0.74
C HIS A 352 18.94 -3.46 -0.07
N THR A 353 18.00 -2.81 0.61
CA THR A 353 16.87 -2.14 -0.04
C THR A 353 17.23 -0.71 -0.39
N VAL A 354 17.50 -0.48 -1.67
CA VAL A 354 17.69 0.87 -2.22
C VAL A 354 16.39 1.67 -2.11
N ARG A 355 16.45 2.85 -1.50
CA ARG A 355 15.28 3.69 -1.24
C ARG A 355 15.02 4.69 -2.37
N CYS A 356 13.76 4.72 -2.79
CA CYS A 356 13.20 5.77 -3.64
C CYS A 356 12.51 6.85 -2.78
N LYS A 357 11.85 7.83 -3.42
CA LYS A 357 11.08 8.89 -2.75
C LYS A 357 9.71 8.48 -2.20
N LEU A 358 9.31 7.21 -2.32
CA LEU A 358 8.04 6.75 -1.77
C LEU A 358 7.88 7.06 -0.27
N PRO A 359 8.89 6.88 0.60
CA PRO A 359 8.77 7.15 2.04
C PRO A 359 8.48 8.60 2.41
N ASN A 360 8.60 9.53 1.45
CA ASN A 360 8.25 10.92 1.64
C ASN A 360 6.73 11.12 1.74
N VAL A 361 5.92 10.18 1.24
CA VAL A 361 4.47 10.21 1.36
C VAL A 361 4.08 9.77 2.77
N ASP A 362 3.31 10.61 3.45
CA ASP A 362 2.71 10.28 4.73
C ASP A 362 1.57 9.25 4.56
N PRO A 363 1.63 8.10 5.26
CA PRO A 363 0.68 7.02 5.04
C PRO A 363 -0.74 7.34 5.54
N ASP A 364 -0.90 8.30 6.46
CA ASP A 364 -2.21 8.62 7.05
C ASP A 364 -2.87 9.83 6.37
N THR A 365 -2.07 10.72 5.78
CA THR A 365 -2.56 11.97 5.17
C THR A 365 -2.37 12.06 3.66
N ALA A 366 -1.59 11.14 3.06
CA ALA A 366 -1.11 11.24 1.68
C ALA A 366 -0.34 12.53 1.33
N VAL A 367 0.07 13.32 2.33
CA VAL A 367 0.89 14.50 2.08
C VAL A 367 2.33 14.06 1.84
N ARG A 368 2.89 14.47 0.69
CA ARG A 368 4.29 14.21 0.36
C ARG A 368 5.18 15.34 0.87
N ASP A 369 6.13 15.00 1.73
CA ASP A 369 7.22 15.93 2.04
C ASP A 369 8.16 16.06 0.82
N ARG A 370 8.56 17.30 0.51
CA ARG A 370 9.34 17.60 -0.68
C ARG A 370 10.73 16.93 -0.66
N PHE A 371 11.32 16.72 0.52
CA PHE A 371 12.71 16.30 0.68
C PHE A 371 12.91 15.11 1.63
N GLU A 372 12.17 15.01 2.72
CA GLU A 372 12.38 14.02 3.77
C GLU A 372 11.47 12.79 3.64
N PRO A 373 11.92 11.59 4.05
CA PRO A 373 13.23 11.28 4.63
C PRO A 373 14.35 11.03 3.58
N ASP A 374 14.06 11.09 2.27
CA ASP A 374 15.02 10.80 1.19
C ASP A 374 16.34 11.58 1.33
N ARG A 375 16.25 12.90 1.56
CA ARG A 375 17.42 13.77 1.70
C ARG A 375 18.29 13.37 2.89
N THR A 376 17.70 13.13 4.06
CA THR A 376 18.45 12.72 5.25
C THR A 376 19.07 11.35 5.06
N LEU A 377 18.33 10.36 4.56
CA LEU A 377 18.85 9.03 4.26
C LEU A 377 20.06 9.10 3.33
N LYS A 378 20.00 9.87 2.23
CA LYS A 378 21.13 10.02 1.29
C LYS A 378 22.39 10.62 1.90
N LYS A 379 22.31 11.34 3.02
CA LYS A 379 23.50 11.91 3.67
C LYS A 379 24.38 10.83 4.32
N PHE A 380 23.79 9.77 4.88
CA PHE A 380 24.52 8.82 5.71
C PHE A 380 24.28 7.33 5.39
N ARG A 381 23.27 7.01 4.57
CA ARG A 381 22.89 5.63 4.23
C ARG A 381 23.23 5.21 2.80
N ARG A 382 24.15 5.91 2.12
CA ARG A 382 24.71 5.46 0.82
C ARG A 382 25.84 4.46 1.09
N ILE A 383 25.47 3.30 1.60
CA ILE A 383 26.38 2.28 2.14
C ILE A 383 26.73 1.17 1.14
N ASP A 384 25.93 1.02 0.08
CA ASP A 384 26.12 -0.07 -0.89
C ASP A 384 26.97 0.42 -2.07
N ALA A 385 28.12 -0.22 -2.29
CA ALA A 385 29.05 0.12 -3.37
C ALA A 385 28.46 -0.10 -4.77
N GLY A 386 27.43 -0.94 -4.89
CA GLY A 386 26.72 -1.21 -6.14
C GLY A 386 25.78 -0.08 -6.58
N ASP A 387 25.38 0.79 -5.65
CA ASP A 387 24.71 2.06 -5.97
C ASP A 387 25.14 3.19 -5.02
N PRO A 388 26.26 3.88 -5.31
CA PRO A 388 26.79 4.93 -4.45
C PRO A 388 25.92 6.20 -4.42
N THR A 389 24.81 6.25 -5.19
CA THR A 389 23.97 7.44 -5.33
C THR A 389 22.73 7.40 -4.44
N ASN A 390 22.21 6.22 -4.15
CA ASN A 390 20.95 6.04 -3.44
C ASN A 390 21.18 5.47 -2.04
N ALA A 391 20.32 5.87 -1.12
CA ALA A 391 20.36 5.39 0.25
C ALA A 391 19.79 3.98 0.37
N CYS A 392 20.27 3.22 1.34
CA CYS A 392 19.80 1.88 1.67
C CYS A 392 19.20 1.84 3.08
N LEU A 393 18.05 1.17 3.21
CA LEU A 393 17.44 0.90 4.50
C LEU A 393 16.57 -0.35 4.42
N GLY A 394 16.90 -1.35 5.25
CA GLY A 394 16.24 -2.65 5.27
C GLY A 394 16.80 -3.61 4.23
N MET A 395 16.36 -4.86 4.29
CA MET A 395 16.86 -5.96 3.47
C MET A 395 15.77 -6.52 2.55
N GLN A 396 16.15 -6.85 1.32
CA GLN A 396 15.30 -7.60 0.39
C GLN A 396 15.48 -9.09 0.65
N LEU A 397 14.38 -9.81 0.89
CA LEU A 397 14.44 -11.22 1.24
C LEU A 397 13.81 -12.11 0.16
N VAL A 398 14.34 -13.33 0.07
CA VAL A 398 13.82 -14.44 -0.74
C VAL A 398 13.61 -15.65 0.18
N PRO A 399 12.40 -16.22 0.27
CA PRO A 399 12.18 -17.40 1.09
C PRO A 399 12.87 -18.64 0.50
N VAL A 400 13.44 -19.48 1.34
CA VAL A 400 14.03 -20.76 0.91
C VAL A 400 12.93 -21.78 0.66
N GLN A 401 11.99 -21.91 1.61
CA GLN A 401 10.83 -22.80 1.47
C GLN A 401 9.73 -22.10 0.66
N GLN A 402 9.12 -22.84 -0.27
CA GLN A 402 7.98 -22.36 -1.07
C GLN A 402 6.66 -22.35 -0.29
N HIS A 403 6.63 -22.99 0.88
CA HIS A 403 5.49 -23.04 1.78
C HIS A 403 5.99 -22.93 3.22
N GLY A 404 5.24 -22.22 4.04
CA GLY A 404 5.56 -22.05 5.45
C GLY A 404 4.63 -21.05 6.10
N LYS A 405 4.81 -20.85 7.40
CA LYS A 405 4.09 -19.85 8.17
C LYS A 405 5.04 -19.15 9.12
N ILE A 406 4.83 -17.87 9.29
CA ILE A 406 5.54 -17.04 10.27
C ILE A 406 4.53 -16.25 11.09
N ARG A 407 4.89 -15.93 12.32
CA ARG A 407 4.04 -15.24 13.29
C ARG A 407 4.75 -14.07 13.92
N VAL A 408 3.98 -13.09 14.37
CA VAL A 408 4.47 -12.09 15.30
C VAL A 408 4.99 -12.80 16.56
N GLY A 409 6.16 -12.40 17.03
CA GLY A 409 6.87 -13.02 18.15
C GLY A 409 7.85 -14.12 17.76
N ASP A 410 7.81 -14.66 16.54
CA ASP A 410 8.76 -15.69 16.11
C ASP A 410 10.21 -15.20 16.25
N ASP A 411 11.08 -16.09 16.74
CA ASP A 411 12.51 -15.81 16.86
C ASP A 411 13.13 -15.57 15.49
N VAL A 412 13.99 -14.56 15.41
CA VAL A 412 14.86 -14.28 14.28
C VAL A 412 16.27 -14.73 14.62
N ARG A 413 16.82 -15.68 13.86
CA ARG A 413 18.19 -16.18 14.02
C ARG A 413 19.00 -15.84 12.78
N VAL A 414 20.15 -15.20 12.97
CA VAL A 414 21.09 -14.91 11.89
C VAL A 414 21.99 -16.12 11.69
N LEU A 415 21.87 -16.77 10.53
CA LEU A 415 22.63 -17.98 10.20
C LEU A 415 23.97 -17.65 9.54
N GLU A 416 24.02 -16.54 8.80
CA GLU A 416 25.19 -16.11 8.04
C GLU A 416 25.23 -14.59 7.93
N ARG A 417 26.42 -14.00 8.11
CA ARG A 417 26.71 -12.57 7.91
C ARG A 417 27.78 -12.39 6.83
N GLY A 418 27.77 -11.25 6.16
CA GLY A 418 28.72 -10.92 5.11
C GLY A 418 28.36 -9.67 4.33
N GLU A 419 29.19 -9.33 3.34
CA GLU A 419 29.00 -8.13 2.53
C GLU A 419 27.89 -8.29 1.48
N HIS A 420 27.32 -7.15 1.09
CA HIS A 420 26.37 -7.04 -0.02
C HIS A 420 26.90 -6.08 -1.08
N LEU A 421 26.58 -6.41 -2.33
CA LEU A 421 26.82 -5.56 -3.48
C LEU A 421 25.56 -5.55 -4.34
N TYR A 422 24.86 -4.41 -4.34
CA TYR A 422 23.62 -4.25 -5.08
C TYR A 422 23.87 -4.23 -6.59
N ILE A 423 23.13 -5.06 -7.33
CA ILE A 423 23.13 -5.05 -8.79
C ILE A 423 21.89 -4.29 -9.24
N LYS A 424 22.08 -3.09 -9.79
CA LYS A 424 20.99 -2.23 -10.29
C LYS A 424 20.05 -3.02 -11.18
N GLN A 425 18.74 -2.75 -11.10
CA GLN A 425 17.64 -3.48 -11.77
C GLN A 425 17.28 -3.01 -13.18
#